data_AF-A0A0F9GR34-F1
#
_entry.id   AF-A0A0F9GR34-F1
#
_cell.length_a   1.000
_cell.length_b   1.000
_cell.length_c   1.000
_cell.angle_alpha   90.00
_cell.angle_beta   90.00
_cell.angle_gamma   90.00
#
_symmetry.space_group_name_H-M   'P 1'
#
loop_
_entity.id
_entity.type
_entity.pdbx_description
1 polymer ?
#
loop_
_entity_poly.entity_id
_entity_poly.type
_entity_poly.pdbx_seq_one_letter_code
_entity_poly.pdbx_strand_id
1 'polypeptide(L)'
;MYKEALKAIGSINQEIYDFFEEKYSETFPILELQTDGFYIIINFMGNYRLWFSEEDEREFDEDKNDYEPFEPYLRRETQKIIDQIGSIKIKED
;
A
#
# COMPACT_ATOMS: atom_id res chain seq x y z
N MET A 1 6.02 1.22 -14.15
CA MET A 1 4.67 1.50 -13.66
C MET A 1 3.82 0.25 -13.40
N TYR A 2 2.87 -0.22 -14.23
CA TYR A 2 1.91 -1.27 -13.82
C TYR A 2 2.54 -2.57 -13.29
N LYS A 3 3.54 -3.10 -14.00
CA LYS A 3 4.28 -4.31 -13.56
C LYS A 3 5.08 -4.10 -12.28
N GLU A 4 5.54 -2.88 -12.05
CA GLU A 4 6.33 -2.52 -10.88
C GLU A 4 5.43 -2.37 -9.65
N ALA A 5 4.30 -1.68 -9.79
CA ALA A 5 3.27 -1.57 -8.76
C ALA A 5 2.75 -2.96 -8.35
N LEU A 6 2.43 -3.85 -9.30
CA LEU A 6 2.00 -5.22 -8.99
C LEU A 6 3.08 -6.03 -8.25
N LYS A 7 4.35 -5.87 -8.61
CA LYS A 7 5.46 -6.53 -7.90
C LYS A 7 5.58 -6.02 -6.48
N ALA A 8 5.52 -4.70 -6.29
CA ALA A 8 5.57 -4.07 -4.98
C ALA A 8 4.39 -4.54 -4.10
N ILE A 9 3.15 -4.51 -4.63
CA ILE A 9 1.96 -5.02 -3.94
C ILE A 9 2.13 -6.49 -3.55
N GLY A 10 2.59 -7.33 -4.47
CA GLY A 10 2.84 -8.74 -4.19
C GLY A 10 3.88 -8.96 -3.08
N SER A 11 4.99 -8.23 -3.12
CA SER A 11 6.03 -8.30 -2.09
C SER A 11 5.52 -7.89 -0.71
N ILE A 12 4.82 -6.75 -0.64
CA ILE A 12 4.29 -6.21 0.62
C ILE A 12 3.20 -7.11 1.18
N ASN A 13 2.28 -7.58 0.34
CA ASN A 13 1.24 -8.51 0.77
C ASN A 13 1.83 -9.80 1.32
N GLN A 14 2.88 -10.35 0.70
CA GLN A 14 3.51 -11.57 1.19
C GLN A 14 4.06 -11.39 2.62
N GLU A 15 4.80 -10.30 2.88
CA GLU A 15 5.34 -10.03 4.22
C GLU A 15 4.25 -9.86 5.27
N ILE A 16 3.17 -9.16 4.90
CA ILE A 16 2.02 -8.98 5.77
C ILE A 16 1.32 -10.31 6.03
N TYR A 17 1.13 -11.15 4.99
CA TYR A 17 0.52 -12.46 5.14
C TYR A 17 1.36 -13.36 6.04
N ASP A 18 2.69 -13.39 5.85
CA ASP A 18 3.59 -14.17 6.70
C ASP A 18 3.42 -13.78 8.17
N PHE A 19 3.31 -12.47 8.47
CA PHE A 19 3.05 -11.97 9.82
C PHE A 19 1.68 -12.39 10.38
N PHE A 20 0.60 -12.27 9.59
CA PHE A 20 -0.75 -12.60 10.04
C PHE A 20 -0.99 -14.12 10.13
N GLU A 21 -0.43 -14.91 9.22
CA GLU A 21 -0.49 -16.36 9.26
C GLU A 21 0.22 -16.90 10.50
N GLU A 22 1.44 -16.42 10.79
CA GLU A 22 2.20 -16.80 11.98
C GLU A 22 1.46 -16.48 13.28
N LYS A 23 0.80 -15.31 13.33
CA LYS A 23 0.23 -14.78 14.58
C LYS A 23 -1.24 -15.15 14.79
N TYR A 24 -2.01 -15.32 13.72
CA TYR A 24 -3.48 -15.43 13.77
C TYR A 24 -4.03 -16.57 12.91
N SER A 25 -3.22 -17.25 12.09
CA SER A 25 -3.66 -18.31 11.17
C SER A 25 -4.76 -17.88 10.19
N GLU A 26 -4.76 -16.59 9.82
CA GLU A 26 -5.70 -15.99 8.88
C GLU A 26 -4.95 -15.23 7.77
N THR A 27 -5.54 -15.19 6.57
CA THR A 27 -5.04 -14.37 5.45
C THR A 27 -6.18 -13.56 4.85
N PHE A 28 -5.90 -12.33 4.47
CA PHE A 28 -6.85 -11.44 3.80
C PHE A 28 -6.09 -10.46 2.91
N PRO A 29 -6.60 -10.11 1.71
CA PRO A 29 -5.96 -9.14 0.84
C PRO A 29 -5.82 -7.79 1.55
N ILE A 30 -4.58 -7.29 1.63
CA ILE A 30 -4.30 -6.03 2.31
C ILE A 30 -4.11 -4.93 1.27
N LEU A 31 -3.12 -5.03 0.38
CA LEU A 31 -2.96 -4.10 -0.74
C LEU A 31 -3.69 -4.62 -1.98
N GLU A 32 -4.46 -3.74 -2.61
CA GLU A 32 -5.27 -4.03 -3.78
C GLU A 32 -5.02 -3.01 -4.88
N LEU A 33 -4.89 -3.48 -6.13
CA LEU A 33 -4.88 -2.62 -7.30
C LEU A 33 -6.28 -2.62 -7.94
N GLN A 34 -6.84 -1.44 -8.12
CA GLN A 34 -8.11 -1.21 -8.80
C GLN A 34 -7.89 -0.33 -10.04
N THR A 35 -8.64 -0.60 -11.11
CA THR A 35 -8.59 0.20 -12.34
C THR A 35 -9.91 0.08 -13.10
N ASP A 36 -10.32 1.16 -13.76
CA ASP A 36 -11.43 1.17 -14.72
C ASP A 36 -10.94 1.25 -16.18
N GLY A 37 -9.62 1.13 -16.40
CA GLY A 37 -8.97 1.28 -17.70
C GLY A 37 -8.44 2.69 -17.99
N PHE A 38 -8.84 3.71 -17.21
CA PHE A 38 -8.33 5.08 -17.36
C PHE A 38 -7.37 5.45 -16.24
N TYR A 39 -7.72 5.10 -15.00
CA TYR A 39 -6.86 5.35 -13.85
C TYR A 39 -6.57 4.08 -13.07
N ILE A 40 -5.54 4.17 -12.23
CA ILE A 40 -5.12 3.10 -11.33
C ILE A 40 -5.17 3.67 -9.90
N ILE A 41 -5.74 2.89 -9.00
CA ILE A 41 -5.78 3.16 -7.57
C ILE A 41 -5.13 1.98 -6.85
N ILE A 42 -4.30 2.28 -5.86
CA ILE A 42 -3.78 1.28 -4.92
C ILE A 42 -4.40 1.57 -3.56
N ASN A 43 -5.13 0.59 -3.01
CA ASN A 43 -5.81 0.69 -1.73
C ASN A 43 -5.20 -0.26 -0.70
N PHE A 44 -5.31 0.11 0.57
CA PHE A 44 -5.07 -0.73 1.74
C PHE A 44 -6.41 -1.08 2.41
N MET A 45 -6.62 -2.36 2.71
CA MET A 45 -7.85 -2.92 3.30
C MET A 45 -9.13 -2.45 2.61
N GLY A 46 -9.10 -2.36 1.28
CA GLY A 46 -10.23 -1.97 0.41
C GLY A 46 -10.71 -0.51 0.52
N ASN A 47 -10.27 0.25 1.54
CA ASN A 47 -10.86 1.55 1.87
C ASN A 47 -9.85 2.70 1.98
N TYR A 48 -8.58 2.41 2.21
CA TYR A 48 -7.55 3.43 2.40
C TYR A 48 -6.74 3.61 1.12
N ARG A 49 -6.96 4.70 0.40
CA ARG A 49 -6.22 5.02 -0.84
C ARG A 49 -4.77 5.36 -0.52
N LEU A 50 -3.84 4.50 -0.94
CA LEU A 50 -2.39 4.71 -0.79
C LEU A 50 -1.79 5.51 -1.95
N TRP A 51 -2.35 5.33 -3.15
CA TRP A 51 -1.85 5.98 -4.36
C TRP A 51 -2.93 6.07 -5.44
N PHE A 52 -2.86 7.11 -6.28
CA PHE A 52 -3.75 7.34 -7.40
C PHE A 52 -2.98 7.89 -8.61
N SER A 53 -3.22 7.34 -9.81
CA SER A 53 -2.41 7.66 -10.99
C SER A 53 -2.50 9.10 -11.48
N GLU A 54 -3.60 9.80 -11.21
CA GLU A 54 -3.76 11.21 -11.58
C GLU A 54 -3.11 12.17 -10.57
N GLU A 55 -2.79 11.66 -9.38
CA GLU A 55 -2.21 12.38 -8.25
C GLU A 55 -0.94 11.63 -7.83
N ASP A 56 0.01 11.45 -8.76
CA ASP A 56 1.24 10.70 -8.46
C ASP A 56 2.10 11.47 -7.42
N GLU A 57 1.87 11.16 -6.15
CA GLU A 57 2.51 11.78 -4.98
C GLU A 57 3.92 11.22 -4.70
N ARG A 58 4.45 10.36 -5.56
CA ARG A 58 5.81 9.85 -5.44
C ARG A 58 6.81 10.99 -5.63
N GLU A 59 7.87 10.99 -4.83
CA GLU A 59 8.92 12.00 -4.96
C GLU A 59 9.64 11.84 -6.31
N PHE A 60 9.88 12.95 -7.01
CA PHE A 60 10.67 12.94 -8.23
C PHE A 60 12.16 13.12 -7.90
N ASP A 61 12.99 12.17 -8.33
CA ASP A 61 14.43 12.18 -8.15
C ASP A 61 15.08 12.84 -9.38
N GLU A 62 15.56 14.07 -9.24
CA GLU A 62 16.17 14.84 -10.34
C GLU A 62 17.45 14.19 -10.88
N ASP A 63 18.25 13.55 -10.02
CA ASP A 63 19.51 12.91 -10.41
C ASP A 63 19.26 11.68 -11.28
N LYS A 64 18.19 10.94 -10.99
CA LYS A 64 17.76 9.76 -11.76
C LYS A 64 16.78 10.09 -12.89
N ASN A 65 16.21 11.30 -12.89
CA ASN A 65 15.15 11.73 -13.79
C ASN A 65 13.98 10.72 -13.81
N ASP A 66 13.59 10.25 -12.63
CA ASP A 66 12.52 9.27 -12.45
C ASP A 66 11.82 9.47 -11.09
N TYR A 67 10.63 8.89 -10.95
CA TYR A 67 9.89 8.91 -9.69
C TYR A 67 10.44 7.86 -8.71
N GLU A 68 10.21 8.08 -7.42
CA GLU A 68 10.42 7.10 -6.38
C GLU A 68 9.79 5.74 -6.78
N PRO A 69 10.50 4.61 -6.64
CA PRO A 69 9.94 3.31 -6.95
C PRO A 69 8.71 2.99 -6.11
N PHE A 70 7.79 2.18 -6.65
CA PHE A 70 6.52 1.88 -5.96
C PHE A 70 6.70 1.21 -4.60
N GLU A 71 7.68 0.31 -4.47
CA GLU A 71 7.85 -0.47 -3.25
C GLU A 71 8.19 0.38 -2.00
N PRO A 72 9.23 1.23 -2.00
CA PRO A 72 9.52 2.09 -0.85
C PRO A 72 8.38 3.06 -0.54
N TYR A 73 7.75 3.63 -1.57
CA TYR A 73 6.59 4.51 -1.41
C TYR A 73 5.43 3.78 -0.71
N LEU A 74 5.00 2.64 -1.25
CA LEU A 74 3.85 1.89 -0.74
C LEU A 74 4.10 1.36 0.67
N ARG A 75 5.33 0.96 1.00
CA ARG A 75 5.71 0.56 2.37
C ARG A 75 5.52 1.71 3.35
N ARG A 76 6.00 2.92 2.99
CA ARG A 76 5.86 4.11 3.83
C ARG A 76 4.39 4.48 4.04
N GLU A 77 3.59 4.52 2.98
CA GLU A 77 2.16 4.85 3.09
C GLU A 77 1.38 3.78 3.86
N THR A 78 1.68 2.49 3.62
CA THR A 78 1.09 1.38 4.38
C THR A 78 1.40 1.51 5.87
N GLN A 79 2.65 1.79 6.24
CA GLN A 79 3.05 1.96 7.64
C GLN A 79 2.32 3.14 8.29
N LYS A 80 2.17 4.28 7.60
CA LYS A 80 1.40 5.43 8.11
C LYS A 80 -0.04 5.04 8.44
N ILE A 81 -0.71 4.27 7.58
CA ILE A 81 -2.08 3.80 7.83
C ILE A 81 -2.12 2.83 9.02
N ILE A 82 -1.18 1.89 9.11
CA ILE A 82 -1.08 0.96 10.24
C ILE A 82 -0.88 1.72 11.56
N ASP A 83 0.03 2.70 11.59
CA ASP A 83 0.29 3.53 12.77
C ASP A 83 -0.95 4.33 13.17
N GLN A 84 -1.67 4.88 12.20
CA GLN A 84 -2.94 5.57 12.43
C GLN A 84 -3.97 4.64 13.06
N ILE A 85 -4.17 3.44 12.50
CA ILE A 85 -5.11 2.45 13.04
C ILE A 85 -4.71 2.02 14.45
N GLY A 86 -3.43 1.73 14.68
CA GLY A 86 -2.90 1.33 15.99
C GLY A 86 -3.00 2.42 17.06
N SER A 87 -3.11 3.70 16.65
CA SER A 87 -3.30 4.83 17.57
C SER A 87 -4.75 5.04 18.02
N ILE A 88 -5.72 4.38 17.36
CA ILE A 88 -7.14 4.51 17.69
C ILE A 88 -7.39 3.88 19.06
N LYS A 89 -7.88 4.69 20.01
CA LYS A 89 -8.39 4.21 21.29
C LYS A 89 -9.91 4.05 21.19
N ILE A 90 -10.38 2.81 21.23
CA ILE A 90 -11.81 2.54 21.39
C ILE A 90 -12.17 2.95 22.82
N LYS A 91 -13.04 3.93 22.99
CA LYS A 91 -13.64 4.22 24.30
C LYS A 91 -14.66 3.13 24.58
N GLU A 92 -14.48 2.41 25.69
CA GLU A 92 -15.54 1.60 26.26
C GLU A 92 -16.55 2.57 26.89
N ASP A 93 -17.81 2.51 26.46
CA ASP A 93 -18.94 3.21 27.10
C ASP A 93 -19.31 2.56 28.44
#